data_AF-A0A9Q3XNK3-F1
#
_entry.id   AF-A0A9Q3XNK3-F1
#
_cell.length_a   1.000
_cell.length_b   1.000
_cell.length_c   1.000
_cell.angle_alpha   90.00
_cell.angle_beta   90.00
_cell.angle_gamma   90.00
#
_symmetry.space_group_name_H-M   'P 1'
#
loop_
_entity.id
_entity.type
_entity.pdbx_description
1 polymer ?
#
loop_
_entity_poly.entity_id
_entity_poly.type
_entity_poly.pdbx_seq_one_letter_code
_entity_poly.pdbx_strand_id
1 'polypeptide(L)'
;MSSGTSRGGTALDEGAARAAITALDESAAAVRLCAERGVGGLFGAETAGRNHRAAAAVLLGHLGRLSEGLRSWSDATAATSVALRASVDATVSVDDVSARSVAAPAQWGDR
;
A
#
# COMPACT_ATOMS: atom_id res chain seq x y z
N MET A 1 22.24 -10.28 -37.99
CA MET A 1 22.24 -9.02 -37.21
C MET A 1 21.45 -9.29 -35.95
N SER A 2 22.11 -9.43 -34.80
CA SER A 2 21.47 -9.70 -33.51
C SER A 2 20.75 -8.44 -33.03
N SER A 3 19.43 -8.45 -33.05
CA SER A 3 18.61 -7.46 -32.36
C SER A 3 18.69 -7.77 -30.86
N GLY A 4 19.47 -6.97 -30.14
CA GLY A 4 19.58 -7.02 -28.70
C GLY A 4 18.21 -6.79 -28.06
N THR A 5 17.67 -7.82 -27.42
CA THR A 5 16.50 -7.69 -26.54
C THR A 5 16.97 -6.94 -25.30
N SER A 6 16.65 -5.65 -25.21
CA SER A 6 16.86 -4.85 -24.00
C SER A 6 16.04 -5.47 -22.86
N ARG A 7 16.71 -6.19 -21.97
CA ARG A 7 16.19 -6.70 -20.69
C ARG A 7 16.09 -5.56 -19.65
N GLY A 8 15.52 -4.42 -20.02
CA GLY A 8 15.59 -3.20 -19.20
C GLY A 8 14.30 -2.40 -19.04
N GLY A 9 13.22 -2.74 -19.74
CA GLY A 9 11.95 -2.02 -19.62
C GLY A 9 10.82 -2.99 -19.34
N THR A 10 10.47 -3.21 -18.08
CA THR A 10 9.11 -3.63 -17.78
C THR A 10 8.24 -2.42 -18.09
N ALA A 11 7.58 -2.41 -19.25
CA ALA A 11 6.55 -1.42 -19.53
C ALA A 11 5.56 -1.46 -18.36
N LEU A 12 5.55 -0.40 -17.56
CA LEU A 12 4.67 -0.30 -16.41
C LEU A 12 3.26 -0.07 -16.95
N ASP A 13 2.40 -1.07 -16.84
CA ASP A 13 0.98 -0.88 -17.11
C ASP A 13 0.40 -0.01 -15.99
N GLU A 14 0.24 1.28 -16.29
CA GLU A 14 -0.30 2.28 -15.36
C GLU A 14 -1.66 1.84 -14.79
N GLY A 15 -2.52 1.24 -15.63
CA GLY A 15 -3.83 0.78 -15.22
C GLY A 15 -3.74 -0.33 -14.19
N ALA A 16 -2.93 -1.36 -14.47
CA ALA A 16 -2.69 -2.46 -13.54
C ALA A 16 -1.99 -1.98 -12.25
N ALA A 17 -1.05 -1.04 -12.35
CA ALA A 17 -0.37 -0.46 -11.19
C ALA A 17 -1.35 0.33 -10.30
N ARG A 18 -2.19 1.18 -10.89
CA ARG A 18 -3.24 1.92 -10.15
C ARG A 18 -4.23 0.96 -9.50
N ALA A 19 -4.64 -0.10 -10.18
CA ALA A 19 -5.53 -1.13 -9.61
C ALA A 19 -4.91 -1.84 -8.40
N ALA A 20 -3.62 -2.21 -8.49
CA ALA A 20 -2.89 -2.82 -7.37
C ALA A 20 -2.76 -1.87 -6.17
N ILE A 21 -2.50 -0.58 -6.41
CA ILE A 21 -2.47 0.44 -5.35
C ILE A 21 -3.82 0.57 -4.65
N THR A 22 -4.93 0.59 -5.41
CA THR A 22 -6.28 0.61 -4.82
C THR A 22 -6.53 -0.62 -3.95
N ALA A 23 -6.14 -1.81 -4.40
CA ALA A 23 -6.28 -3.03 -3.61
C ALA A 23 -5.46 -2.99 -2.30
N LEU A 24 -4.29 -2.35 -2.31
CA LEU A 24 -3.50 -2.13 -1.09
C LEU A 24 -4.20 -1.16 -0.13
N ASP A 25 -4.79 -0.08 -0.64
CA ASP A 25 -5.55 0.88 0.17
C ASP A 25 -6.79 0.22 0.82
N GLU A 26 -7.52 -0.60 0.06
CA GLU A 26 -8.66 -1.39 0.58
C GLU A 26 -8.20 -2.39 1.65
N SER A 27 -7.07 -3.07 1.43
CA SER A 27 -6.50 -4.01 2.39
C SER A 27 -6.09 -3.32 3.68
N ALA A 28 -5.43 -2.16 3.60
CA ALA A 28 -5.06 -1.36 4.76
C ALA A 28 -6.31 -0.95 5.57
N ALA A 29 -7.36 -0.48 4.89
CA ALA A 29 -8.61 -0.13 5.54
C ALA A 29 -9.29 -1.33 6.24
N ALA A 30 -9.29 -2.50 5.59
CA ALA A 30 -9.84 -3.72 6.19
C ALA A 30 -9.05 -4.15 7.45
N VAL A 31 -7.72 -4.10 7.40
CA VAL A 31 -6.85 -4.41 8.55
C VAL A 31 -7.08 -3.42 9.69
N ARG A 32 -7.25 -2.12 9.38
CA ARG A 32 -7.58 -1.09 10.37
C ARG A 32 -8.89 -1.39 11.09
N LEU A 33 -9.92 -1.75 10.33
CA LEU A 33 -11.23 -2.11 10.88
C LEU A 33 -11.15 -3.35 11.78
N CYS A 34 -10.37 -4.36 11.41
CA CYS A 34 -10.10 -5.53 12.25
C CYS A 34 -9.42 -5.14 13.56
N ALA A 35 -8.43 -4.24 13.51
CA ALA A 35 -7.72 -3.76 14.69
C ALA A 35 -8.64 -3.02 15.68
N GLU A 36 -9.57 -2.21 15.15
CA GLU A 36 -10.56 -1.45 15.94
C GLU A 36 -11.60 -2.37 16.58
N ARG A 37 -12.11 -3.35 15.83
CA ARG A 37 -13.10 -4.32 16.32
C ARG A 37 -12.52 -5.34 17.31
N GLY A 38 -11.25 -5.70 17.17
CA GLY A 38 -10.59 -6.74 17.98
C GLY A 38 -10.48 -6.42 19.48
N VAL A 39 -10.42 -5.14 19.86
CA VAL A 39 -10.32 -4.71 21.28
C VAL A 39 -11.69 -4.45 21.91
N GLY A 40 -12.68 -4.01 21.13
CA GLY A 40 -13.87 -3.36 21.66
C GLY A 40 -15.06 -4.25 22.05
N GLY A 41 -15.10 -5.54 21.66
CA GLY A 41 -16.39 -6.25 21.61
C GLY A 41 -16.59 -7.46 22.52
N LEU A 42 -15.57 -8.29 22.75
CA LEU A 42 -15.84 -9.72 23.06
C LEU A 42 -15.31 -10.22 24.40
N PHE A 43 -14.31 -9.57 25.01
CA PHE A 43 -13.69 -10.08 26.23
C PHE A 43 -13.37 -8.95 27.20
N GLY A 44 -14.18 -8.76 28.23
CA GLY A 44 -13.88 -7.89 29.36
C GLY A 44 -13.49 -8.73 30.56
N ALA A 45 -12.53 -8.27 31.38
CA ALA A 45 -12.29 -8.90 32.69
C ALA A 45 -13.56 -8.87 33.57
N GLU A 46 -14.45 -7.92 33.31
CA GLU A 46 -15.76 -7.78 33.96
C GLU A 46 -16.83 -8.74 33.40
N THR A 47 -16.73 -9.12 32.12
CA THR A 47 -17.61 -10.13 31.52
C THR A 47 -17.14 -11.56 31.78
N ALA A 48 -15.89 -11.73 32.18
CA ALA A 48 -15.37 -13.01 32.63
C ALA A 48 -15.87 -13.35 34.05
N GLY A 49 -16.34 -14.59 34.23
CA GLY A 49 -16.70 -15.10 35.56
C GLY A 49 -15.55 -14.97 36.57
N ARG A 50 -15.85 -14.89 37.87
CA ARG A 50 -14.88 -14.59 38.95
C ARG A 50 -13.58 -15.40 38.87
N ASN A 51 -13.65 -16.68 38.49
CA ASN A 51 -12.51 -17.58 38.40
C ASN A 51 -11.59 -17.32 37.19
N HIS A 52 -12.03 -16.54 36.20
CA HIS A 52 -11.36 -16.33 34.92
C HIS A 52 -10.89 -14.89 34.69
N ARG A 53 -11.07 -13.99 35.66
CA ARG A 53 -10.69 -12.56 35.51
C ARG A 53 -9.22 -12.37 35.15
N ALA A 54 -8.33 -13.10 35.80
CA ALA A 54 -6.89 -13.01 35.52
C ALA A 54 -6.55 -13.45 34.09
N ALA A 55 -7.12 -14.57 33.63
CA ALA A 55 -6.94 -15.05 32.26
C ALA A 55 -7.54 -14.09 31.23
N ALA A 56 -8.72 -13.51 31.52
CA ALA A 56 -9.36 -12.51 30.67
C ALA A 56 -8.53 -11.21 30.59
N ALA A 57 -7.91 -10.77 31.68
CA ALA A 57 -7.02 -9.61 31.69
C ALA A 57 -5.76 -9.85 30.84
N VAL A 58 -5.17 -11.05 30.90
CA VAL A 58 -4.04 -11.43 30.04
C VAL A 58 -4.45 -11.44 28.57
N LEU A 59 -5.60 -12.04 28.26
CA LEU A 59 -6.13 -12.09 26.88
C LEU A 59 -6.38 -10.68 26.33
N LEU A 60 -6.99 -9.79 27.13
CA LEU A 60 -7.16 -8.38 26.81
C LEU A 60 -5.83 -7.69 26.49
N GLY A 61 -4.79 -7.93 27.29
CA GLY A 61 -3.45 -7.40 27.03
C GLY A 61 -2.85 -7.92 25.71
N HIS A 62 -3.08 -9.19 25.37
CA HIS A 62 -2.62 -9.79 24.12
C HIS A 62 -3.37 -9.22 22.91
N LEU A 63 -4.69 -9.08 23.01
CA LEU A 63 -5.54 -8.47 21.98
C LEU A 63 -5.19 -7.00 21.75
N GLY A 64 -4.88 -6.25 22.82
CA GLY A 64 -4.41 -4.87 22.72
C GLY A 64 -3.13 -4.75 21.87
N ARG A 65 -2.11 -5.56 22.18
CA ARG A 65 -0.86 -5.59 21.40
C ARG A 65 -1.06 -6.04 19.96
N LEU A 66 -1.92 -7.04 19.73
CA LEU A 66 -2.27 -7.48 18.38
C LEU A 66 -2.91 -6.34 17.59
N SER A 67 -3.88 -5.63 18.17
CA SER A 67 -4.53 -4.50 17.53
C SER A 67 -3.56 -3.35 17.25
N GLU A 68 -2.60 -3.07 18.13
CA GLU A 68 -1.53 -2.10 17.84
C GLU A 68 -0.68 -2.53 16.65
N GLY A 69 -0.28 -3.81 16.60
CA GLY A 69 0.46 -4.37 15.46
C GLY A 69 -0.31 -4.27 14.14
N LEU A 70 -1.61 -4.57 14.16
CA LEU A 70 -2.48 -4.44 12.99
C LEU A 70 -2.62 -2.98 12.52
N ARG A 71 -2.75 -2.02 13.46
CA ARG A 71 -2.76 -0.59 13.11
C ARG A 71 -1.45 -0.17 12.46
N SER A 72 -0.32 -0.56 13.04
CA SER A 72 1.00 -0.26 12.48
C SER A 72 1.17 -0.84 11.08
N TRP A 73 0.71 -2.07 10.84
CA TRP A 73 0.75 -2.69 9.53
C TRP A 73 -0.16 -1.99 8.51
N SER A 74 -1.38 -1.62 8.91
CA SER A 74 -2.28 -0.80 8.09
C SER A 74 -1.61 0.51 7.67
N ASP A 75 -1.02 1.23 8.64
CA ASP A 75 -0.40 2.53 8.39
C ASP A 75 0.82 2.40 7.46
N ALA A 76 1.64 1.36 7.62
CA ALA A 76 2.76 1.06 6.73
C ALA A 76 2.31 0.69 5.31
N THR A 77 1.20 -0.04 5.18
CA THR A 77 0.62 -0.42 3.88
C THR A 77 0.11 0.83 3.16
N ALA A 78 -0.63 1.70 3.85
CA ALA A 78 -1.09 2.97 3.29
C ALA A 78 0.08 3.88 2.86
N ALA A 79 1.14 3.97 3.67
CA ALA A 79 2.35 4.71 3.31
C ALA A 79 3.02 4.14 2.04
N THR A 80 3.05 2.82 1.91
CA THR A 80 3.57 2.13 0.73
C THR A 80 2.73 2.44 -0.50
N SER A 81 1.40 2.39 -0.41
CA SER A 81 0.49 2.79 -1.48
C SER A 81 0.73 4.23 -1.96
N VAL A 82 0.94 5.16 -1.03
CA VAL A 82 1.25 6.57 -1.35
C VAL A 82 2.58 6.68 -2.11
N ALA A 83 3.63 5.99 -1.65
CA ALA A 83 4.93 6.00 -2.31
C ALA A 83 4.88 5.37 -3.72
N LEU A 84 4.12 4.28 -3.88
CA LEU A 84 3.89 3.65 -5.17
C LEU A 84 3.15 4.59 -6.12
N ARG A 85 2.10 5.27 -5.66
CA ARG A 85 1.35 6.24 -6.46
C ARG A 85 2.26 7.37 -6.96
N ALA A 86 3.07 7.95 -6.07
CA ALA A 86 4.04 8.98 -6.45
C ALA A 86 5.07 8.47 -7.49
N SER A 87 5.51 7.22 -7.37
CA SER A 87 6.46 6.61 -8.32
C SER A 87 5.82 6.36 -9.69
N VAL A 88 4.56 5.92 -9.72
CA VAL A 88 3.79 5.75 -10.97
C VAL A 88 3.58 7.09 -11.66
N ASP A 89 3.13 8.12 -10.94
CA ASP A 89 2.90 9.45 -11.50
C ASP A 89 4.20 10.06 -12.05
N ALA A 90 5.33 9.86 -11.37
CA ALA A 90 6.65 10.28 -11.86
C ALA A 90 7.06 9.56 -13.16
N THR A 91 6.77 8.25 -13.25
CA THR A 91 7.08 7.45 -14.45
C THR A 91 6.26 7.93 -15.65
N VAL A 92 4.96 8.13 -15.47
CA VAL A 92 4.05 8.65 -16.52
C VAL A 92 4.50 10.03 -17.00
N SER A 93 4.89 10.91 -16.08
CA SER A 93 5.38 12.25 -16.45
C SER A 93 6.67 12.19 -17.29
N VAL A 94 7.57 11.25 -17.01
CA VAL A 94 8.81 11.09 -17.79
C VAL A 94 8.51 10.54 -19.18
N ASP A 95 7.58 9.58 -19.29
CA ASP A 95 7.14 9.02 -20.57
C ASP A 95 6.48 10.09 -21.45
N ASP A 96 5.62 10.94 -20.88
CA ASP A 96 4.98 12.07 -21.59
C ASP A 96 6.01 13.08 -22.13
N VAL A 97 7.00 13.45 -21.32
CA VAL A 97 8.08 14.36 -21.73
C VAL A 97 8.92 13.73 -22.85
N SER A 98 9.20 12.44 -22.74
CA SER A 98 9.97 11.70 -23.75
C SER A 98 9.19 11.61 -25.07
N ALA A 99 7.89 11.30 -25.01
CA ALA A 99 7.01 11.25 -26.18
C ALA A 99 6.93 12.61 -26.89
N ARG A 100 6.78 13.71 -26.14
CA ARG A 100 6.78 15.07 -26.71
C ARG A 100 8.11 15.45 -27.35
N SER A 101 9.23 15.06 -26.73
CA SER A 101 10.58 15.35 -27.24
C SER A 101 10.86 14.61 -28.55
N VAL A 102 10.35 13.38 -28.69
CA VAL A 102 10.44 12.59 -29.94
C VAL A 102 9.50 13.14 -31.01
N ALA A 103 8.31 13.61 -30.63
CA ALA A 103 7.32 14.17 -31.56
C ALA A 103 7.65 15.60 -32.04
N ALA A 104 8.57 16.30 -31.38
CA ALA A 104 8.99 17.64 -31.80
C ALA A 104 9.78 17.54 -33.12
N PRO A 105 9.42 18.31 -34.18
CA PRO A 105 10.19 18.33 -35.41
C PRO A 105 11.60 18.84 -35.12
N ALA A 106 12.60 18.13 -35.65
CA ALA A 106 14.00 18.53 -35.58
C ALA A 106 14.17 19.91 -36.23
N GLN A 107 14.21 20.98 -35.43
CA GLN A 107 14.73 22.27 -35.87
C GLN A 107 16.26 22.17 -35.97
N TRP A 108 16.73 21.36 -36.91
CA TRP A 108 18.11 21.35 -37.37
C TRP A 108 18.11 21.94 -38.78
N GLY A 109 18.24 23.26 -38.87
CA GLY A 109 18.34 23.96 -40.15
C GLY A 109 18.07 25.46 -40.04
N ASP A 110 19.10 26.23 -39.67
CA ASP A 110 19.63 27.33 -40.50
C ASP A 110 20.64 28.17 -39.70
N ARG A 111 21.92 27.83 -39.88
CA ARG A 111 23.07 28.75 -39.82
C ARG A 111 24.12 28.32 -40.83
#